data_AF-A0AA51UGC6-F1
#
_entry.id   AF-A0AA51UGC6-F1
#
_cell.length_a   1.000
_cell.length_b   1.000
_cell.length_c   1.000
_cell.angle_alpha   90.00
_cell.angle_beta   90.00
_cell.angle_gamma   90.00
#
_symmetry.space_group_name_H-M   'P 1'
#
loop_
_entity.id
_entity.type
_entity.pdbx_description
1 polymer ?
#
loop_
_entity_poly.entity_id
_entity_poly.type
_entity_poly.pdbx_seq_one_letter_code
_entity_poly.pdbx_strand_id
1 'polypeptide(L)'
;MKVICVAGYKNSGKTTLVTCLVEALSKRGSVGTVKQMLHHRFNPENTDTGKHFDAGADVVAAITDIELVTIKRNPTLQDALNALADGGADFAIVEGAKSSDLPKIFLGEVEGSDDVSNILVQLPVRSEWDIGALVELIVSQPEWVTLDSLIKKVRSNPDIRLSGGIATFTGIVRRVNDTLETTAINFEKYEGVADRAIEKICYELKEKDDIIDVLIHHRAGLIRSGEDIVYIVVAAAHRKELFETLVEALERIKEEVPIWKKEFTIEGDFWVHDKM
;
A
#
# COMPACT_ATOMS: atom_id res chain seq x y z
N MET A 1 -2.28 -2.32 -6.21
CA MET A 1 -1.61 -1.18 -6.89
C MET A 1 -0.10 -1.35 -6.83
N LYS A 2 0.62 -1.26 -7.94
CA LYS A 2 2.11 -1.31 -7.97
C LYS A 2 2.68 0.09 -7.73
N VAL A 3 3.67 0.22 -6.86
CA VAL A 3 4.25 1.53 -6.50
C VAL A 3 5.72 1.57 -6.88
N ILE A 4 6.15 2.66 -7.52
CA ILE A 4 7.55 2.94 -7.77
C ILE A 4 7.87 4.40 -7.46
N CYS A 5 9.07 4.65 -6.95
CA CYS A 5 9.60 5.97 -6.77
C CYS A 5 10.59 6.33 -7.88
N VAL A 6 10.52 7.56 -8.40
CA VAL A 6 11.53 8.15 -9.27
C VAL A 6 12.27 9.23 -8.49
N ALA A 7 13.51 8.93 -8.12
CA ALA A 7 14.37 9.76 -7.29
C ALA A 7 15.61 10.24 -8.05
N GLY A 8 16.28 11.26 -7.52
CA GLY A 8 17.47 11.86 -8.13
C GLY A 8 17.57 13.37 -7.84
N TYR A 9 18.68 13.98 -8.21
CA TYR A 9 18.94 15.39 -7.91
C TYR A 9 18.11 16.35 -8.76
N LYS A 10 18.16 17.64 -8.41
CA LYS A 10 17.53 18.69 -9.21
C LYS A 10 18.04 18.62 -10.65
N ASN A 11 17.15 18.82 -11.62
CA ASN A 11 17.45 18.82 -13.05
C ASN A 11 17.91 17.47 -13.66
N SER A 12 17.81 16.35 -12.94
CA SER A 12 18.21 15.01 -13.43
C SER A 12 17.27 14.40 -14.49
N GLY A 13 16.12 15.03 -14.76
CA GLY A 13 15.12 14.50 -15.71
C GLY A 13 14.00 13.66 -15.06
N LYS A 14 13.83 13.71 -13.73
CA LYS A 14 12.79 12.96 -13.00
C LYS A 14 11.40 13.12 -13.61
N THR A 15 10.94 14.36 -13.75
CA THR A 15 9.59 14.63 -14.28
C THR A 15 9.43 14.09 -15.69
N THR A 16 10.47 14.16 -16.53
CA THR A 16 10.47 13.56 -17.86
C THR A 16 10.31 12.04 -17.81
N LEU A 17 11.10 11.35 -16.98
CA LEU A 17 10.96 9.91 -16.80
C LEU A 17 9.58 9.53 -16.25
N VAL A 18 9.08 10.27 -15.26
CA VAL A 18 7.73 10.07 -14.69
C VAL A 18 6.67 10.17 -15.79
N THR A 19 6.72 11.20 -16.64
CA THR A 19 5.74 11.34 -17.74
C THR A 19 5.82 10.19 -18.75
N CYS A 20 7.03 9.73 -19.10
CA CYS A 20 7.19 8.58 -20.00
C CYS A 20 6.64 7.28 -19.39
N LEU A 21 6.87 7.06 -18.10
CA LEU A 21 6.34 5.90 -17.39
C LEU A 21 4.81 5.97 -17.25
N VAL A 22 4.24 7.14 -16.96
CA VAL A 22 2.77 7.33 -16.93
C VAL A 22 2.17 6.99 -18.30
N GLU A 23 2.73 7.50 -19.38
CA GLU A 23 2.25 7.21 -20.73
C GLU A 23 2.29 5.71 -21.04
N ALA A 24 3.39 5.03 -20.69
CA ALA A 24 3.53 3.61 -20.95
C ALA A 24 2.62 2.73 -20.06
N LEU A 25 2.51 3.05 -18.76
CA LEU A 25 1.68 2.30 -17.80
C LEU A 25 0.19 2.53 -18.01
N SER A 26 -0.22 3.71 -18.50
CA SER A 26 -1.63 4.00 -18.78
C SER A 26 -2.25 3.06 -19.81
N LYS A 27 -1.42 2.40 -20.63
CA LYS A 27 -1.82 1.36 -21.59
C LYS A 27 -2.11 0.00 -20.93
N ARG A 28 -1.74 -0.19 -19.66
CA ARG A 28 -1.92 -1.43 -18.88
C ARG A 28 -2.90 -1.29 -17.72
N GLY A 29 -3.20 -0.08 -17.28
CA GLY A 29 -4.10 0.18 -16.14
C GLY A 29 -4.13 1.65 -15.74
N SER A 30 -4.93 1.98 -14.74
CA SER A 30 -5.04 3.34 -14.20
C SER A 30 -3.75 3.74 -13.46
N VAL A 31 -3.30 4.98 -13.65
CA VAL A 31 -2.04 5.48 -13.08
C VAL A 31 -2.29 6.69 -12.21
N GLY A 32 -1.90 6.58 -10.94
CA GLY A 32 -1.79 7.71 -10.02
C GLY A 32 -0.36 8.25 -9.97
N THR A 33 -0.22 9.52 -9.62
CA THR A 33 1.11 10.13 -9.39
C THR A 33 1.13 10.87 -8.07
N VAL A 34 2.24 10.76 -7.33
CA VAL A 34 2.50 11.56 -6.13
C VAL A 34 3.75 12.39 -6.39
N LYS A 35 3.67 13.70 -6.23
CA LYS A 35 4.85 14.58 -6.25
C LYS A 35 5.13 15.09 -4.85
N GLN A 36 6.23 14.66 -4.25
CA GLN A 36 6.58 15.09 -2.91
C GLN A 36 7.29 16.45 -2.95
N MET A 37 6.63 17.48 -2.42
CA MET A 37 7.14 18.84 -2.38
C MET A 37 7.27 19.30 -0.92
N LEU A 38 8.49 19.38 -0.41
CA LEU A 38 8.74 19.84 0.96
C LEU A 38 8.66 21.36 1.03
N HIS A 39 8.06 21.91 2.09
CA HIS A 39 7.92 23.35 2.34
C HIS A 39 7.11 24.14 1.27
N HIS A 40 6.25 23.45 0.51
CA HIS A 40 5.36 24.08 -0.47
C HIS A 40 3.91 23.95 -0.03
N ARG A 41 3.12 24.99 -0.28
CA ARG A 41 1.67 24.99 -0.07
C ARG A 41 0.97 24.87 -1.42
N PHE A 42 0.09 23.87 -1.58
CA PHE A 42 -0.69 23.69 -2.80
C PHE A 42 -1.70 24.81 -3.02
N ASN A 43 -2.24 25.37 -1.94
CA ASN A 43 -3.36 26.29 -2.00
C ASN A 43 -3.02 27.65 -1.38
N PRO A 44 -2.91 28.73 -2.16
CA PRO A 44 -2.58 30.07 -1.65
C PRO A 44 -3.60 30.60 -0.62
N GLU A 45 -3.15 31.44 0.31
CA GLU A 45 -3.96 32.06 1.39
C GLU A 45 -5.16 32.87 0.90
N ASN A 46 -5.10 33.40 -0.33
CA ASN A 46 -6.11 34.27 -0.88
C ASN A 46 -7.26 33.53 -1.60
N THR A 47 -7.21 32.21 -1.70
CA THR A 47 -8.28 31.39 -2.26
C THR A 47 -9.34 31.07 -1.20
N ASP A 48 -10.59 30.80 -1.60
CA ASP A 48 -11.66 30.47 -0.64
C ASP A 48 -11.36 29.17 0.11
N THR A 49 -10.89 28.15 -0.60
CA THR A 49 -10.41 26.90 0.00
C THR A 49 -9.16 27.11 0.88
N GLY A 50 -8.33 28.10 0.57
CA GLY A 50 -7.16 28.50 1.36
C GLY A 50 -7.60 29.07 2.70
N LYS A 51 -8.57 29.99 2.69
CA LYS A 51 -9.18 30.55 3.89
C LYS A 51 -9.85 29.49 4.76
N HIS A 52 -10.54 28.51 4.18
CA HIS A 52 -11.11 27.40 4.95
C HIS A 52 -10.03 26.64 5.73
N PHE A 53 -8.91 26.35 5.05
CA PHE A 53 -7.79 25.68 5.66
C PHE A 53 -7.11 26.54 6.73
N ASP A 54 -6.89 27.83 6.47
CA ASP A 54 -6.31 28.77 7.44
C ASP A 54 -7.21 29.00 8.65
N ALA A 55 -8.54 28.91 8.48
CA ALA A 55 -9.52 28.97 9.56
C ALA A 55 -9.50 27.72 10.47
N GLY A 56 -8.72 26.69 10.12
CA GLY A 56 -8.52 25.51 10.97
C GLY A 56 -9.07 24.21 10.41
N ALA A 57 -9.60 24.17 9.17
CA ALA A 57 -10.03 22.92 8.57
C ALA A 57 -8.85 21.94 8.40
N ASP A 58 -8.99 20.73 8.92
CA ASP A 58 -8.00 19.66 8.76
C ASP A 58 -8.07 19.02 7.37
N VAL A 59 -9.24 19.05 6.75
CA VAL A 59 -9.49 18.58 5.38
C VAL A 59 -10.40 19.58 4.66
N VAL A 60 -10.04 19.96 3.44
CA VAL A 60 -10.86 20.77 2.54
C VAL A 60 -11.04 20.01 1.23
N ALA A 61 -12.28 19.75 0.84
CA ALA A 61 -12.61 19.17 -0.45
C ALA A 61 -13.31 20.20 -1.34
N ALA A 62 -12.94 20.24 -2.62
CA ALA A 62 -13.60 21.03 -3.65
C ALA A 62 -13.95 20.12 -4.82
N ILE A 63 -15.17 20.25 -5.34
CA ILE A 63 -15.70 19.42 -6.41
C ILE A 63 -16.26 20.30 -7.53
N THR A 64 -15.97 19.94 -8.77
CA THR A 64 -16.60 20.46 -9.98
C THR A 64 -17.39 19.33 -10.65
N ASP A 65 -17.96 19.60 -11.81
CA ASP A 65 -18.61 18.59 -12.65
C ASP A 65 -17.64 17.55 -13.23
N ILE A 66 -16.33 17.82 -13.18
CA ILE A 66 -15.29 16.95 -13.77
C ILE A 66 -14.13 16.60 -12.83
N GLU A 67 -13.96 17.31 -11.72
CA GLU A 67 -12.78 17.19 -10.85
C GLU A 67 -13.16 17.17 -9.36
N LEU A 68 -12.39 16.41 -8.57
CA LEU A 68 -12.40 16.45 -7.12
C LEU A 68 -10.98 16.72 -6.62
N VAL A 69 -10.83 17.74 -5.78
CA VAL A 69 -9.57 18.05 -5.10
C VAL A 69 -9.79 17.95 -3.60
N THR A 70 -8.93 17.18 -2.93
CA THR A 70 -8.91 17.08 -1.46
C THR A 70 -7.56 17.55 -0.94
N ILE A 71 -7.59 18.53 -0.06
CA ILE A 71 -6.41 19.08 0.63
C ILE A 71 -6.50 18.65 2.09
N LYS A 72 -5.52 17.87 2.54
CA LYS A 72 -5.40 17.37 3.93
C LYS A 72 -4.23 18.05 4.64
N ARG A 73 -4.39 18.34 5.93
CA ARG A 73 -3.33 18.86 6.80
C ARG A 73 -2.39 17.75 7.27
N ASN A 74 -1.10 18.08 7.31
CA ASN A 74 -0.03 17.18 7.72
C ASN A 74 -0.11 15.79 7.06
N PRO A 75 -0.29 15.70 5.73
CA PRO A 75 -0.43 14.40 5.08
C PRO A 75 0.89 13.66 5.09
N THR A 76 0.81 12.33 5.19
CA THR A 76 1.94 11.43 5.01
C THR A 76 2.01 10.93 3.56
N LEU A 77 3.16 10.37 3.16
CA LEU A 77 3.27 9.69 1.86
C LEU A 77 2.32 8.48 1.78
N GLN A 78 2.13 7.78 2.90
CA GLN A 78 1.19 6.68 3.04
C GLN A 78 -0.25 7.11 2.80
N ASP A 79 -0.67 8.28 3.32
CA ASP A 79 -2.01 8.84 3.03
C ASP A 79 -2.23 9.04 1.54
N ALA A 80 -1.23 9.57 0.82
CA ALA A 80 -1.33 9.81 -0.61
C ALA A 80 -1.41 8.49 -1.40
N LEU A 81 -0.59 7.49 -1.04
CA LEU A 81 -0.63 6.17 -1.68
C LEU A 81 -1.95 5.44 -1.40
N ASN A 82 -2.46 5.50 -0.17
CA ASN A 82 -3.75 4.93 0.17
C ASN A 82 -4.87 5.60 -0.64
N ALA A 83 -4.87 6.93 -0.74
CA ALA A 83 -5.87 7.64 -1.55
C ALA A 83 -5.85 7.23 -3.04
N LEU A 84 -4.67 6.93 -3.61
CA LEU A 84 -4.56 6.42 -4.99
C LEU A 84 -5.06 4.97 -5.09
N ALA A 85 -4.65 4.10 -4.16
CA ALA A 85 -5.07 2.69 -4.13
C ALA A 85 -6.58 2.57 -3.93
N ASP A 86 -7.12 3.31 -2.96
CA ASP A 86 -8.56 3.45 -2.67
C ASP A 86 -9.27 4.25 -3.76
N GLY A 87 -8.54 4.94 -4.65
CA GLY A 87 -9.07 5.51 -5.89
C GLY A 87 -9.24 4.47 -6.99
N GLY A 88 -8.67 3.27 -6.83
CA GLY A 88 -8.65 2.22 -7.86
C GLY A 88 -7.50 2.38 -8.86
N ALA A 89 -6.40 3.04 -8.47
CA ALA A 89 -5.18 3.10 -9.28
C ALA A 89 -4.50 1.71 -9.34
N ASP A 90 -4.14 1.26 -10.53
CA ASP A 90 -3.36 0.04 -10.74
C ASP A 90 -1.87 0.29 -10.48
N PHE A 91 -1.40 1.51 -10.80
CA PHE A 91 -0.02 1.94 -10.64
C PHE A 91 0.06 3.28 -9.90
N ALA A 92 1.11 3.48 -9.10
CA ALA A 92 1.48 4.79 -8.56
C ALA A 92 2.95 5.09 -8.82
N ILE A 93 3.22 6.27 -9.38
CA ILE A 93 4.58 6.79 -9.54
C ILE A 93 4.79 7.95 -8.56
N VAL A 94 5.77 7.81 -7.68
CA VAL A 94 6.16 8.84 -6.71
C VAL A 94 7.37 9.60 -7.25
N GLU A 95 7.22 10.87 -7.61
CA GLU A 95 8.34 11.77 -7.89
C GLU A 95 8.89 12.34 -6.57
N GLY A 96 10.07 11.89 -6.13
CA GLY A 96 10.70 12.37 -4.88
C GLY A 96 11.03 11.26 -3.88
N ALA A 97 10.59 11.41 -2.62
CA ALA A 97 10.62 10.38 -1.57
C ALA A 97 11.94 9.59 -1.41
N LYS A 98 13.07 10.30 -1.48
CA LYS A 98 14.43 9.72 -1.37
C LYS A 98 14.60 8.82 -0.14
N SER A 99 14.14 9.27 1.03
CA SER A 99 14.28 8.57 2.31
C SER A 99 13.15 7.59 2.65
N SER A 100 12.15 7.42 1.78
CA SER A 100 11.14 6.36 1.96
C SER A 100 11.74 4.99 1.70
N ASP A 101 11.14 3.89 2.15
CA ASP A 101 11.59 2.52 1.80
C ASP A 101 10.92 1.96 0.55
N LEU A 102 10.18 2.77 -0.20
CA LEU A 102 9.57 2.36 -1.47
C LEU A 102 10.64 1.93 -2.49
N PRO A 103 10.36 0.98 -3.38
CA PRO A 103 11.27 0.63 -4.47
C PRO A 103 11.52 1.84 -5.37
N LYS A 104 12.77 2.06 -5.79
CA LYS A 104 13.15 3.29 -6.52
C LYS A 104 13.94 3.05 -7.79
N ILE A 105 13.62 3.84 -8.80
CA ILE A 105 14.47 4.16 -9.94
C ILE A 105 15.21 5.46 -9.59
N PHE A 106 16.54 5.42 -9.56
CA PHE A 106 17.36 6.58 -9.22
C PHE A 106 18.05 7.15 -10.46
N LEU A 107 17.93 8.46 -10.69
CA LEU A 107 18.56 9.17 -11.80
C LEU A 107 19.84 9.88 -11.35
N GLY A 108 20.99 9.41 -11.85
CA GLY A 108 22.32 9.89 -11.51
C GLY A 108 23.10 8.94 -10.60
N GLU A 109 24.25 9.41 -10.13
CA GLU A 109 25.08 8.67 -9.17
C GLU A 109 24.59 8.94 -7.74
N VAL A 110 24.69 7.95 -6.87
CA VAL A 110 24.39 8.10 -5.44
C VAL A 110 25.67 8.52 -4.73
N GLU A 111 25.64 9.65 -4.05
CA GLU A 111 26.77 10.12 -3.25
C GLU A 111 26.70 9.54 -1.83
N GLY A 112 27.84 9.35 -1.17
CA GLY A 112 27.90 8.70 0.16
C GLY A 112 27.16 9.42 1.29
N SER A 113 26.70 10.65 1.06
CA SER A 113 25.86 11.42 2.00
C SER A 113 24.36 11.37 1.68
N ASP A 114 23.94 10.66 0.64
CA ASP A 114 22.53 10.57 0.28
C ASP A 114 21.76 9.63 1.23
N ASP A 115 20.71 10.17 1.84
CA ASP A 115 19.70 9.38 2.54
C ASP A 115 18.71 8.77 1.52
N VAL A 116 19.16 7.71 0.83
CA VAL A 116 18.40 6.97 -0.18
C VAL A 116 18.48 5.48 0.09
N SER A 117 17.33 4.82 0.22
CA SER A 117 17.22 3.37 0.39
C SER A 117 16.60 2.68 -0.84
N ASN A 118 16.55 1.35 -0.86
CA ASN A 118 15.77 0.51 -1.79
C ASN A 118 15.84 0.92 -3.28
N ILE A 119 17.06 1.15 -3.79
CA ILE A 119 17.28 1.44 -5.21
C ILE A 119 17.26 0.13 -5.99
N LEU A 120 16.31 0.00 -6.92
CA LEU A 120 16.23 -1.15 -7.81
C LEU A 120 17.12 -0.99 -9.05
N VAL A 121 17.20 0.23 -9.56
CA VAL A 121 18.00 0.55 -10.76
C VAL A 121 18.47 2.00 -10.70
N GLN A 122 19.73 2.20 -11.09
CA GLN A 122 20.32 3.52 -11.33
C GLN A 122 20.42 3.77 -12.83
N LEU A 123 19.97 4.95 -13.27
CA LEU A 123 19.96 5.33 -14.68
C LEU A 123 20.77 6.61 -14.91
N PRO A 124 21.40 6.76 -16.08
CA PRO A 124 22.09 8.00 -16.42
C PRO A 124 21.12 9.16 -16.55
N VAL A 125 21.56 10.35 -16.13
CA VAL A 125 20.81 11.60 -16.24
C VAL A 125 20.58 11.95 -17.71
N ARG A 126 19.34 12.32 -18.07
CA ARG A 126 18.97 12.83 -19.42
C ARG A 126 19.49 11.98 -20.58
N SER A 127 19.25 10.67 -20.50
CA SER A 127 19.60 9.71 -21.54
C SER A 127 18.34 9.08 -22.13
N GLU A 128 18.50 8.31 -23.20
CA GLU A 128 17.44 7.41 -23.66
C GLU A 128 17.33 6.23 -22.69
N TRP A 129 16.20 6.15 -22.00
CA TRP A 129 15.91 5.06 -21.07
C TRP A 129 15.05 3.99 -21.74
N ASP A 130 15.32 2.72 -21.44
CA ASP A 130 14.45 1.62 -21.85
C ASP A 130 13.18 1.61 -21.00
N ILE A 131 12.16 2.34 -21.46
CA ILE A 131 10.87 2.44 -20.77
C ILE A 131 10.16 1.08 -20.70
N GLY A 132 10.36 0.19 -21.68
CA GLY A 132 9.77 -1.14 -21.68
C GLY A 132 10.29 -1.99 -20.51
N ALA A 133 11.61 -2.02 -20.33
CA ALA A 133 12.24 -2.72 -19.21
C ALA A 133 11.80 -2.14 -17.85
N LEU A 134 11.67 -0.81 -17.74
CA LEU A 134 11.21 -0.17 -16.51
C LEU A 134 9.74 -0.48 -16.20
N VAL A 135 8.88 -0.60 -17.21
CA VAL A 135 7.48 -1.03 -17.01
C VAL A 135 7.42 -2.45 -16.45
N GLU A 136 8.20 -3.38 -17.00
CA GLU A 136 8.24 -4.76 -16.47
C GLU A 136 8.77 -4.79 -15.03
N LEU A 137 9.79 -3.99 -14.72
CA LEU A 137 10.30 -3.81 -13.36
C LEU A 137 9.20 -3.33 -12.40
N ILE A 138 8.36 -2.37 -12.82
CA ILE A 138 7.26 -1.84 -11.99
C ILE A 138 6.18 -2.90 -11.79
N VAL A 139 5.82 -3.65 -12.84
CA VAL A 139 4.82 -4.73 -12.77
C VAL A 139 5.25 -5.85 -11.83
N SER A 140 6.55 -6.14 -11.77
CA SER A 140 7.10 -7.18 -10.89
C SER A 140 7.15 -6.79 -9.41
N GLN A 141 6.88 -5.53 -9.05
CA GLN A 141 6.93 -5.10 -7.65
C GLN A 141 5.79 -5.69 -6.82
N PRO A 142 5.94 -5.81 -5.49
CA PRO A 142 4.84 -6.13 -4.60
C PRO A 142 3.68 -5.13 -4.73
N GLU A 143 2.46 -5.58 -4.47
CA GLU A 143 1.31 -4.68 -4.43
C GLU A 143 1.29 -3.86 -3.14
N TRP A 144 1.03 -2.56 -3.26
CA TRP A 144 0.48 -1.75 -2.19
C TRP A 144 -1.00 -2.07 -2.03
N VAL A 145 -1.37 -2.49 -0.82
CA VAL A 145 -2.70 -3.03 -0.51
C VAL A 145 -3.30 -2.29 0.68
N THR A 146 -4.53 -1.83 0.50
CA THR A 146 -5.43 -1.33 1.53
C THR A 146 -6.65 -2.24 1.64
N LEU A 147 -7.39 -2.15 2.75
CA LEU A 147 -8.66 -2.87 2.86
C LEU A 147 -9.63 -2.53 1.72
N ASP A 148 -9.78 -1.24 1.40
CA ASP A 148 -10.70 -0.79 0.35
C ASP A 148 -10.26 -1.29 -1.03
N SER A 149 -8.96 -1.29 -1.33
CA SER A 149 -8.44 -1.86 -2.58
C SER A 149 -8.79 -3.35 -2.73
N LEU A 150 -8.78 -4.13 -1.64
CA LEU A 150 -9.20 -5.54 -1.65
C LEU A 150 -10.71 -5.68 -1.82
N ILE A 151 -11.51 -4.85 -1.14
CA ILE A 151 -12.97 -4.83 -1.31
C ILE A 151 -13.32 -4.51 -2.77
N LYS A 152 -12.63 -3.55 -3.39
CA LYS A 152 -12.80 -3.22 -4.81
C LYS A 152 -12.42 -4.38 -5.73
N LYS A 153 -11.33 -5.09 -5.42
CA LYS A 153 -10.90 -6.28 -6.17
C LYS A 153 -11.92 -7.42 -6.08
N VAL A 154 -12.48 -7.66 -4.90
CA VAL A 154 -13.61 -8.61 -4.74
C VAL A 154 -14.84 -8.14 -5.51
N ARG A 155 -15.12 -6.84 -5.53
CA ARG A 155 -16.25 -6.27 -6.28
C ARG A 155 -16.08 -6.28 -7.79
N SER A 156 -14.86 -6.41 -8.32
CA SER A 156 -14.64 -6.57 -9.76
C SER A 156 -14.83 -8.00 -10.24
N ASN A 157 -14.95 -8.97 -9.33
CA ASN A 157 -15.33 -10.34 -9.67
C ASN A 157 -16.71 -10.32 -10.37
N PRO A 158 -16.84 -10.87 -11.59
CA PRO A 158 -18.11 -10.88 -12.31
C PRO A 158 -19.26 -11.46 -11.51
N ASP A 159 -18.99 -12.47 -10.67
CA ASP A 159 -19.99 -13.19 -9.88
C ASP A 159 -20.32 -12.52 -8.55
N ILE A 160 -19.76 -11.33 -8.26
CA ILE A 160 -20.15 -10.53 -7.09
C ILE A 160 -21.66 -10.26 -7.03
N ARG A 161 -22.33 -10.24 -8.19
CA ARG A 161 -23.80 -10.10 -8.29
C ARG A 161 -24.59 -11.20 -7.59
N LEU A 162 -23.94 -12.34 -7.30
CA LEU A 162 -24.51 -13.48 -6.58
C LEU A 162 -24.26 -13.38 -5.06
N SER A 163 -23.43 -12.43 -4.61
CA SER A 163 -23.10 -12.27 -3.21
C SER A 163 -24.22 -11.57 -2.44
N GLY A 164 -24.56 -12.13 -1.27
CA GLY A 164 -25.45 -11.49 -0.29
C GLY A 164 -24.71 -10.58 0.70
N GLY A 165 -23.38 -10.59 0.70
CA GLY A 165 -22.57 -9.74 1.58
C GLY A 165 -21.06 -9.97 1.47
N ILE A 166 -20.32 -8.94 1.88
CA ILE A 166 -18.86 -8.98 2.07
C ILE A 166 -18.59 -8.85 3.57
N ALA A 167 -17.78 -9.74 4.12
CA ALA A 167 -17.27 -9.65 5.48
C ALA A 167 -15.76 -9.46 5.45
N THR A 168 -15.26 -8.65 6.37
CA THR A 168 -13.86 -8.31 6.45
C THR A 168 -13.32 -8.48 7.86
N PHE A 169 -12.07 -8.90 7.97
CA PHE A 169 -11.31 -8.87 9.20
C PHE A 169 -10.04 -8.03 9.01
N THR A 170 -9.76 -7.16 9.97
CA THR A 170 -8.53 -6.37 10.04
C THR A 170 -7.84 -6.66 11.36
N GLY A 171 -6.65 -7.26 11.30
CA GLY A 171 -5.79 -7.40 12.47
C GLY A 171 -4.98 -6.13 12.68
N ILE A 172 -4.85 -5.67 13.93
CA ILE A 172 -4.19 -4.40 14.28
C ILE A 172 -3.10 -4.64 15.33
N VAL A 173 -1.97 -3.96 15.22
CA VAL A 173 -0.93 -3.98 16.28
C VAL A 173 -1.50 -3.31 17.52
N ARG A 174 -1.74 -4.08 18.58
CA ARG A 174 -2.25 -3.56 19.85
C ARG A 174 -1.14 -2.83 20.61
N ARG A 175 -1.50 -1.71 21.25
CA ARG A 175 -0.71 -1.14 22.36
C ARG A 175 -1.02 -1.95 23.61
N VAL A 176 -0.06 -2.71 24.13
CA VAL A 176 -0.23 -3.40 25.41
C VAL A 176 0.17 -2.43 26.52
N ASN A 177 -0.79 -2.05 27.37
CA ASN A 177 -0.52 -1.35 28.62
C ASN A 177 -0.55 -2.38 29.73
N ASP A 178 0.60 -2.65 30.36
CA ASP A 178 0.68 -3.03 31.78
C ASP A 178 2.11 -3.15 32.31
N THR A 179 3.16 -3.00 31.49
CA THR A 179 4.56 -2.78 31.96
C THR A 179 5.53 -2.43 30.84
N LEU A 180 5.24 -2.79 29.58
CA LEU A 180 6.10 -2.55 28.42
C LEU A 180 5.26 -2.06 27.24
N GLU A 181 5.44 -0.81 26.82
CA GLU A 181 4.77 -0.29 25.62
C GLU A 181 5.40 -0.88 24.35
N THR A 182 4.67 -1.76 23.65
CA THR A 182 5.05 -2.19 22.30
C THR A 182 4.90 -1.03 21.33
N THR A 183 6.02 -0.55 20.78
CA THR A 183 6.05 0.58 19.85
C THR A 183 5.87 0.12 18.40
N ALA A 184 6.36 -1.08 18.09
CA ALA A 184 6.24 -1.72 16.79
C ALA A 184 6.41 -3.25 16.88
N ILE A 185 5.93 -3.95 15.86
CA ILE A 185 6.19 -5.37 15.63
C ILE A 185 6.81 -5.51 14.25
N ASN A 186 7.95 -6.18 14.13
CA ASN A 186 8.52 -6.56 12.84
C ASN A 186 8.03 -7.97 12.49
N PHE A 187 7.35 -8.09 11.36
CA PHE A 187 6.91 -9.36 10.81
C PHE A 187 7.86 -9.80 9.70
N GLU A 188 8.58 -10.88 9.93
CA GLU A 188 9.43 -11.50 8.91
C GLU A 188 8.65 -12.60 8.20
N LYS A 189 8.69 -12.56 6.87
CA LYS A 189 8.15 -13.60 6.01
C LYS A 189 9.28 -14.22 5.23
N TYR A 190 9.26 -15.54 5.10
CA TYR A 190 10.06 -16.19 4.08
C TYR A 190 9.40 -15.92 2.72
N GLU A 191 9.97 -14.97 1.97
CA GLU A 191 9.39 -14.48 0.72
C GLU A 191 9.03 -15.62 -0.23
N GLY A 192 7.82 -15.56 -0.78
CA GLY A 192 7.26 -16.58 -1.65
C GLY A 192 6.71 -17.82 -0.94
N VAL A 193 7.20 -18.25 0.23
CA VAL A 193 6.57 -19.38 0.96
C VAL A 193 5.29 -18.93 1.66
N ALA A 194 5.36 -17.81 2.39
CA ALA A 194 4.17 -17.26 3.06
C ALA A 194 3.09 -16.87 2.04
N ASP A 195 3.48 -16.26 0.92
CA ASP A 195 2.53 -15.86 -0.12
C ASP A 195 1.88 -17.07 -0.80
N ARG A 196 2.65 -18.13 -1.12
CA ARG A 196 2.09 -19.39 -1.63
C ARG A 196 1.13 -20.07 -0.65
N ALA A 197 1.42 -20.03 0.65
CA ALA A 197 0.53 -20.57 1.67
C ALA A 197 -0.79 -19.79 1.73
N ILE A 198 -0.72 -18.46 1.69
CA ILE A 198 -1.90 -17.59 1.64
C ILE A 198 -2.72 -17.83 0.37
N GLU A 199 -2.07 -17.91 -0.80
CA GLU A 199 -2.72 -18.21 -2.08
C GLU A 199 -3.43 -19.56 -2.05
N LYS A 200 -2.79 -20.59 -1.48
CA LYS A 200 -3.39 -21.91 -1.29
C LYS A 200 -4.62 -21.86 -0.39
N ILE A 201 -4.55 -21.18 0.75
CA ILE A 201 -5.71 -20.99 1.65
C ILE A 201 -6.84 -20.30 0.90
N CYS A 202 -6.57 -19.20 0.20
CA CYS A 202 -7.58 -18.48 -0.57
C CYS A 202 -8.22 -19.37 -1.64
N TYR A 203 -7.43 -20.16 -2.37
CA TYR A 203 -7.92 -21.09 -3.38
C TYR A 203 -8.88 -22.12 -2.76
N GLU A 204 -8.45 -22.82 -1.70
CA GLU A 204 -9.26 -23.86 -1.08
C GLU A 204 -10.53 -23.34 -0.41
N LEU A 205 -10.51 -22.12 0.14
CA LEU A 205 -11.71 -21.49 0.70
C LEU A 205 -12.70 -21.06 -0.38
N LYS A 206 -12.24 -20.65 -1.56
CA LYS A 206 -13.10 -20.30 -2.70
C LYS A 206 -13.80 -21.50 -3.33
N GLU A 207 -13.21 -22.70 -3.23
CA GLU A 207 -13.82 -23.94 -3.75
C GLU A 207 -15.03 -24.41 -2.93
N LYS A 208 -15.33 -23.76 -1.81
CA LYS A 208 -16.51 -24.07 -1.00
C LYS A 208 -17.79 -23.53 -1.63
N ASP A 209 -18.87 -24.25 -1.41
CA ASP A 209 -20.20 -23.83 -1.84
C ASP A 209 -20.53 -22.43 -1.32
N ASP A 210 -21.17 -21.64 -2.19
CA ASP A 210 -21.65 -20.28 -1.90
C ASP A 210 -20.56 -19.23 -1.57
N ILE A 211 -19.28 -19.54 -1.73
CA ILE A 211 -18.18 -18.58 -1.66
C ILE A 211 -17.88 -18.00 -3.05
N ILE A 212 -17.92 -16.67 -3.15
CA ILE A 212 -17.68 -15.96 -4.41
C ILE A 212 -16.21 -15.56 -4.54
N ASP A 213 -15.64 -15.04 -3.46
CA ASP A 213 -14.24 -14.64 -3.44
C ASP A 213 -13.67 -14.61 -2.02
N VAL A 214 -12.36 -14.81 -1.93
CA VAL A 214 -11.56 -14.75 -0.70
C VAL A 214 -10.22 -14.11 -1.03
N LEU A 215 -9.93 -12.98 -0.41
CA LEU A 215 -8.64 -12.32 -0.51
C LEU A 215 -8.04 -12.15 0.89
N ILE A 216 -6.77 -12.50 1.03
CA ILE A 216 -6.00 -12.35 2.25
C ILE A 216 -4.74 -11.57 1.91
N HIS A 217 -4.45 -10.54 2.70
CA HIS A 217 -3.19 -9.81 2.62
C HIS A 217 -2.61 -9.67 4.02
N HIS A 218 -1.37 -10.09 4.21
CA HIS A 218 -0.64 -9.88 5.45
C HIS A 218 0.56 -8.98 5.18
N ARG A 219 0.74 -7.91 5.95
CA ARG A 219 1.91 -7.02 5.84
C ARG A 219 3.16 -7.68 6.42
N ALA A 220 4.32 -7.29 5.91
CA ALA A 220 5.62 -7.71 6.42
C ALA A 220 6.47 -6.47 6.72
N GLY A 221 7.57 -6.66 7.45
CA GLY A 221 8.43 -5.59 7.93
C GLY A 221 7.93 -4.95 9.22
N LEU A 222 8.45 -3.76 9.52
CA LEU A 222 8.17 -3.02 10.74
C LEU A 222 6.79 -2.37 10.68
N ILE A 223 5.87 -2.78 11.55
CA ILE A 223 4.50 -2.27 11.65
C ILE A 223 4.34 -1.60 13.02
N ARG A 224 3.93 -0.32 13.02
CA ARG A 224 3.81 0.46 14.25
C ARG A 224 2.53 0.13 15.01
N SER A 225 2.51 0.46 16.29
CA SER A 225 1.30 0.36 17.11
C SER A 225 0.13 1.12 16.49
N GLY A 226 -1.05 0.49 16.46
CA GLY A 226 -2.26 1.03 15.85
C GLY A 226 -2.34 0.85 14.33
N GLU A 227 -1.31 0.32 13.66
CA GLU A 227 -1.38 0.01 12.24
C GLU A 227 -1.94 -1.40 11.97
N ASP A 228 -2.53 -1.55 10.79
CA ASP A 228 -3.09 -2.80 10.30
C ASP A 228 -1.99 -3.80 9.94
N ILE A 229 -2.23 -5.08 10.23
CA ILE A 229 -1.31 -6.20 10.03
C ILE A 229 -1.81 -7.09 8.90
N VAL A 230 -3.08 -7.47 8.97
CA VAL A 230 -3.69 -8.44 8.06
C VAL A 230 -5.08 -7.97 7.67
N TYR A 231 -5.42 -8.13 6.40
CA TYR A 231 -6.75 -7.98 5.86
C TYR A 231 -7.22 -9.34 5.35
N ILE A 232 -8.45 -9.70 5.70
CA ILE A 232 -9.18 -10.81 5.11
C ILE A 232 -10.48 -10.23 4.56
N VAL A 233 -10.81 -10.52 3.31
CA VAL A 233 -12.05 -10.11 2.65
C VAL A 233 -12.69 -11.36 2.07
N VAL A 234 -13.91 -11.66 2.49
CA VAL A 234 -14.72 -12.77 1.99
C VAL A 234 -16.00 -12.20 1.38
N ALA A 235 -16.35 -12.65 0.18
CA ALA A 235 -17.67 -12.46 -0.41
C ALA A 235 -18.36 -13.81 -0.55
N ALA A 236 -19.61 -13.90 -0.10
CA ALA A 236 -20.41 -15.13 -0.16
C ALA A 236 -21.87 -14.83 -0.51
N ALA A 237 -22.61 -15.83 -0.98
CA ALA A 237 -24.04 -15.71 -1.27
C ALA A 237 -24.87 -15.51 0.02
N HIS A 238 -24.44 -16.12 1.13
CA HIS A 238 -25.20 -16.18 2.36
C HIS A 238 -24.34 -15.90 3.60
N ARG A 239 -24.96 -15.33 4.64
CA ARG A 239 -24.25 -14.84 5.84
C ARG A 239 -23.56 -15.95 6.64
N LYS A 240 -24.07 -17.18 6.60
CA LYS A 240 -23.55 -18.27 7.43
C LYS A 240 -22.17 -18.68 6.90
N GLU A 241 -22.11 -19.01 5.62
CA GLU A 241 -20.91 -19.40 4.88
C GLU A 241 -19.87 -18.27 4.88
N LEU A 242 -20.35 -17.02 4.80
CA LEU A 242 -19.52 -15.81 4.91
C LEU A 242 -18.72 -15.75 6.21
N PHE A 243 -19.38 -15.88 7.37
CA PHE A 243 -18.71 -15.78 8.67
C PHE A 243 -17.93 -17.05 9.01
N GLU A 244 -18.43 -18.23 8.64
CA GLU A 244 -17.70 -19.50 8.82
C GLU A 244 -16.37 -19.47 8.04
N THR A 245 -16.39 -19.02 6.80
CA THR A 245 -15.18 -18.89 5.96
C THR A 245 -14.22 -17.83 6.50
N LEU A 246 -14.72 -16.71 7.02
CA LEU A 246 -13.87 -15.68 7.61
C LEU A 246 -13.12 -16.18 8.85
N VAL A 247 -13.80 -16.91 9.74
CA VAL A 247 -13.17 -17.51 10.92
C VAL A 247 -12.16 -18.57 10.52
N GLU A 248 -12.51 -19.44 9.57
CA GLU A 248 -11.58 -20.45 9.09
C GLU A 248 -10.34 -19.84 8.44
N ALA A 249 -10.49 -18.80 7.62
CA ALA A 249 -9.35 -18.08 7.04
C ALA A 249 -8.39 -17.57 8.13
N LEU A 250 -8.93 -17.02 9.22
CA LEU A 250 -8.12 -16.52 10.33
C LEU A 250 -7.32 -17.63 11.01
N GLU A 251 -7.95 -18.76 11.33
CA GLU A 251 -7.27 -19.89 11.99
C GLU A 251 -6.24 -20.54 11.06
N ARG A 252 -6.58 -20.74 9.79
CA ARG A 252 -5.65 -21.29 8.79
C ARG A 252 -4.43 -20.41 8.56
N ILE A 253 -4.58 -19.07 8.60
CA ILE A 253 -3.42 -18.16 8.51
C ILE A 253 -2.45 -18.42 9.67
N LYS A 254 -2.95 -18.56 10.90
CA LYS A 254 -2.10 -18.79 12.08
C LYS A 254 -1.39 -20.14 12.01
N GLU A 255 -2.11 -21.18 11.58
CA GLU A 255 -1.59 -22.56 11.57
C GLU A 255 -0.63 -22.83 10.40
N GLU A 256 -0.95 -22.32 9.20
CA GLU A 256 -0.28 -22.73 7.96
C GLU A 256 0.73 -21.72 7.42
N VAL A 257 0.63 -20.43 7.77
CA VAL A 257 1.46 -19.38 7.15
C VAL A 257 2.70 -19.10 8.02
N PRO A 258 3.92 -19.36 7.52
CA PRO A 258 5.14 -19.17 8.29
C PRO A 258 5.51 -17.70 8.39
N ILE A 259 4.97 -17.04 9.42
CA ILE A 259 5.22 -15.63 9.75
C ILE A 259 5.85 -15.56 11.14
N TRP A 260 7.02 -14.93 11.23
CA TRP A 260 7.70 -14.72 12.51
C TRP A 260 7.51 -13.28 12.97
N LYS A 261 7.21 -13.08 14.26
CA LYS A 261 7.11 -11.76 14.86
C LYS A 261 8.30 -11.48 15.79
N LYS A 262 8.86 -10.28 15.67
CA LYS A 262 9.77 -9.70 16.66
C LYS A 262 9.12 -8.45 17.23
N GLU A 263 8.94 -8.40 18.55
CA GLU A 263 8.29 -7.28 19.23
C GLU A 263 9.34 -6.28 19.74
N PHE A 264 9.11 -4.99 19.49
CA PHE A 264 9.96 -3.90 19.98
C PHE A 264 9.26 -3.17 21.12
N THR A 265 9.91 -3.14 22.28
CA THR A 265 9.41 -2.47 23.48
C THR A 265 10.29 -1.28 23.85
N ILE A 266 9.78 -0.39 24.69
CA ILE A 266 10.54 0.75 25.24
C ILE A 266 11.79 0.35 26.07
N GLU A 267 11.89 -0.89 26.56
CA GLU A 267 13.01 -1.36 27.41
C GLU A 267 13.99 -2.32 26.70
N GLY A 268 13.78 -2.64 25.42
CA GLY A 268 14.68 -3.50 24.63
C GLY A 268 13.96 -4.50 23.72
N ASP A 269 14.75 -5.11 22.83
CA ASP A 269 14.31 -6.08 21.82
C ASP A 269 14.12 -7.48 22.42
N PHE A 270 12.96 -8.11 22.23
CA PHE A 270 12.74 -9.51 22.58
C PHE A 270 12.17 -10.28 21.39
N TRP A 271 12.76 -11.44 21.09
CA TRP A 271 12.21 -12.37 20.10
C TRP A 271 11.14 -13.22 20.77
N VAL A 272 9.90 -13.13 20.28
CA VAL A 272 8.80 -13.96 20.77
C VAL A 272 8.62 -15.12 19.79
N HIS A 273 9.14 -16.29 20.15
CA HIS A 273 8.85 -17.54 19.45
C HIS A 273 7.55 -18.14 20.00
N ASP A 274 6.42 -17.59 19.59
CA ASP A 274 5.15 -18.30 19.72
C ASP A 274 4.66 -18.69 18.34
N LYS A 275 4.44 -20.00 18.14
CA LYS A 275 3.47 -20.45 17.14
C LYS A 275 2.12 -19.92 17.59
N MET A 276 1.57 -18.97 16.84
CA MET A 276 0.23 -18.41 17.07
C MET A 276 -0.87 -19.42 16.76
#